data_AF-A0A7S1YCR0-F1
#
_entry.id   AF-A0A7S1YCR0-F1
#
_cell.length_a   1.000
_cell.length_b   1.000
_cell.length_c   1.000
_cell.angle_alpha   90.00
_cell.angle_beta   90.00
_cell.angle_gamma   90.00
#
_symmetry.space_group_name_H-M   'P 1'
#
loop_
_entity.id
_entity.type
_entity.pdbx_description
1 polymer ?
#
loop_
_entity_poly.entity_id
_entity_poly.type
_entity_poly.pdbx_seq_one_letter_code
_entity_poly.pdbx_strand_id
1 'polypeptide(L)'
;GSGYNGYKLLDSTGKEVSRKKKDLELMLDHLNIQVENPVAILDQEEAKKFLTGKASDKYAFFSKATELDRLDRRYAGIKDKLSETEVTKEKVQSSVQVDYEKVAVLKKEVDKFHALERWEDKKQDLQVQLAWAIYHNFDEKYQEALEKKDKVLHKKEKRLAELKSIE
;
A
#
# COMPACT_ATOMS: atom_id res chain seq x y z
N GLY A 1 16.92 -27.21 -46.56
CA GLY A 1 15.83 -26.47 -45.89
C GLY A 1 16.17 -26.39 -44.42
N SER A 2 16.23 -25.19 -43.86
CA SER A 2 16.54 -24.98 -42.44
C SER A 2 15.35 -25.47 -41.60
N GLY A 3 15.49 -26.61 -40.94
CA GLY A 3 14.46 -27.19 -40.09
C GLY A 3 14.29 -26.36 -38.83
N TYR A 4 13.08 -25.84 -38.62
CA TYR A 4 12.72 -25.12 -37.39
C TYR A 4 12.57 -26.13 -36.24
N ASN A 5 13.63 -26.32 -35.46
CA ASN A 5 13.65 -27.16 -34.25
C ASN A 5 12.98 -26.41 -33.07
N GLY A 6 11.66 -26.30 -33.10
CA GLY A 6 10.86 -25.76 -31.99
C GLY A 6 10.05 -26.86 -31.29
N TYR A 7 9.93 -26.78 -29.97
CA TYR A 7 9.08 -27.68 -29.19
C TYR A 7 7.60 -27.28 -29.33
N LYS A 8 6.69 -28.26 -29.32
CA LYS A 8 5.24 -28.05 -29.19
C LYS A 8 4.70 -28.91 -28.05
N LEU A 9 4.12 -28.26 -27.06
CA LEU A 9 3.39 -28.89 -25.97
C LEU A 9 1.91 -28.90 -26.33
N LEU A 10 1.31 -30.08 -26.35
CA LEU A 10 -0.10 -30.29 -26.72
C LEU A 10 -0.91 -30.74 -25.51
N ASP A 11 -2.20 -30.41 -25.48
CA ASP A 11 -3.15 -30.97 -24.52
C ASP A 11 -3.64 -32.37 -24.96
N SER A 12 -4.52 -32.98 -24.15
CA SER A 12 -5.09 -34.29 -24.41
C SER A 12 -5.92 -34.37 -25.70
N THR A 13 -6.33 -33.23 -26.27
CA THR A 13 -7.07 -33.14 -27.53
C THR A 13 -6.16 -32.87 -28.74
N GLY A 14 -4.85 -32.76 -28.51
CA GLY A 14 -3.86 -32.45 -29.54
C GLY A 14 -3.75 -30.96 -29.87
N LYS A 15 -4.39 -30.08 -29.09
CA LYS A 15 -4.31 -28.63 -29.29
C LYS A 15 -3.03 -28.09 -28.64
N GLU A 16 -2.37 -27.17 -29.33
CA GLU A 16 -1.13 -26.56 -28.85
C GLU A 16 -1.38 -25.63 -27.66
N VAL A 17 -0.66 -25.87 -26.57
CA VAL A 17 -0.74 -25.12 -25.31
C VAL A 17 0.48 -24.21 -25.13
N SER A 18 1.67 -24.65 -25.56
CA SER A 18 2.90 -23.84 -25.47
C SER A 18 3.99 -24.31 -26.43
N ARG A 19 4.93 -23.40 -26.73
CA ARG A 19 6.21 -23.68 -27.42
C ARG A 19 7.43 -23.27 -26.60
N LYS A 20 7.24 -22.83 -25.36
CA LYS A 20 8.33 -22.30 -24.52
C LYS A 20 9.16 -23.46 -23.99
N LYS A 21 10.48 -23.39 -24.18
CA LYS A 21 11.43 -24.36 -23.61
C LYS A 21 11.28 -24.49 -22.08
N LYS A 22 11.08 -23.37 -21.39
CA LYS A 22 10.89 -23.33 -19.94
C LYS A 22 9.69 -24.16 -19.46
N ASP A 23 8.60 -24.15 -20.22
CA ASP A 23 7.39 -24.92 -19.87
C ASP A 23 7.66 -26.41 -20.04
N LEU A 24 8.41 -26.80 -21.07
CA LEU A 24 8.86 -28.17 -21.27
C LEU A 24 9.81 -28.62 -20.15
N GLU A 25 10.79 -27.79 -19.79
CA GLU A 25 11.72 -28.07 -18.68
C GLU A 25 10.97 -28.26 -17.36
N LEU A 26 9.96 -27.42 -17.07
CA LEU A 26 9.11 -27.56 -15.88
C LEU A 26 8.31 -28.87 -15.88
N MET A 27 7.78 -29.29 -17.03
CA MET A 27 7.06 -30.56 -17.15
C MET A 27 7.98 -31.76 -16.96
N LEU A 28 9.17 -31.73 -17.57
CA LEU A 28 10.19 -32.77 -17.41
C LEU A 28 10.63 -32.88 -15.95
N ASP A 29 10.83 -31.75 -15.28
CA ASP A 29 11.15 -31.68 -13.85
C ASP A 29 10.02 -32.26 -12.99
N HIS A 30 8.76 -31.92 -13.29
CA HIS A 30 7.59 -32.42 -12.55
C HIS A 30 7.42 -33.94 -12.70
N LEU A 31 7.66 -34.46 -13.90
CA LEU A 31 7.54 -35.89 -14.22
C LEU A 31 8.81 -36.68 -13.90
N ASN A 32 9.86 -36.03 -13.39
CA ASN A 32 11.18 -36.60 -13.15
C ASN A 32 11.78 -37.29 -14.38
N ILE A 33 11.57 -36.72 -15.57
CA ILE A 33 12.12 -37.23 -16.84
C ILE A 33 13.46 -36.57 -17.09
N GLN A 34 14.53 -37.37 -17.10
CA GLN A 34 15.90 -36.89 -17.19
C GLN A 34 16.50 -37.18 -18.57
N VAL A 35 16.26 -36.28 -19.52
CA VAL A 35 16.74 -36.44 -20.90
C VAL A 35 18.26 -36.25 -21.04
N GLU A 36 18.91 -35.60 -20.08
CA GLU A 36 20.36 -35.34 -20.08
C GLU A 36 21.18 -36.39 -19.33
N ASN A 37 20.53 -37.33 -18.64
CA ASN A 37 21.21 -38.38 -17.88
C ASN A 37 21.67 -39.49 -18.86
N PRO A 38 22.98 -39.66 -19.09
CA PRO A 38 23.47 -40.61 -20.09
C PRO A 38 23.27 -42.08 -19.69
N VAL A 39 22.89 -42.35 -18.42
CA VAL A 39 22.45 -43.68 -17.97
C VAL A 39 21.00 -43.94 -18.34
N ALA A 40 20.15 -42.91 -18.37
CA ALA A 40 18.75 -43.03 -18.76
C ALA A 40 18.59 -43.07 -20.29
N ILE A 41 19.40 -42.27 -21.01
CA ILE A 41 19.44 -42.25 -22.47
C ILE A 41 20.90 -42.31 -22.91
N LEU A 42 21.33 -43.50 -23.33
CA LEU A 42 22.68 -43.70 -23.85
C LEU A 42 22.68 -43.57 -25.38
N ASP A 43 23.09 -42.40 -25.87
CA ASP A 43 23.29 -42.20 -27.30
C ASP A 43 24.63 -42.81 -27.79
N GLN A 44 24.78 -42.90 -29.10
CA GLN A 44 25.96 -43.51 -29.72
C GLN A 44 27.26 -42.75 -29.43
N GLU A 45 27.20 -41.42 -29.30
CA GLU A 45 28.37 -40.60 -29.00
C GLU A 45 28.79 -40.74 -27.55
N GLU A 46 27.85 -40.69 -26.62
CA GLU A 46 28.05 -40.87 -25.18
C GLU A 46 28.52 -42.30 -24.87
N ALA A 47 28.00 -43.32 -25.57
CA ALA A 47 28.51 -44.69 -25.48
C ALA A 47 29.98 -44.78 -25.94
N LYS A 48 30.33 -44.16 -27.07
CA LYS A 48 31.70 -44.12 -27.57
C LYS A 48 32.63 -43.37 -26.61
N LYS A 49 32.22 -42.19 -26.13
CA LYS A 49 32.96 -41.41 -25.12
C LYS A 49 33.13 -42.19 -23.82
N PHE A 50 32.14 -42.96 -23.40
CA PHE A 50 32.25 -43.77 -22.19
C PHE A 50 33.32 -44.87 -22.33
N LEU A 51 33.34 -45.56 -23.48
CA LEU A 51 34.28 -46.66 -23.75
C LEU A 51 35.71 -46.16 -24.04
N THR A 52 35.86 -45.11 -24.85
CA THR A 52 37.18 -44.64 -25.34
C THR A 52 37.65 -43.34 -24.69
N GLY A 53 36.84 -42.73 -23.83
CA GLY A 53 37.12 -41.44 -23.21
C GLY A 53 38.16 -41.49 -22.11
N LYS A 54 38.66 -40.30 -21.77
CA LYS A 54 39.69 -40.08 -20.73
C LYS A 54 39.05 -40.15 -19.35
N ALA A 55 39.89 -40.14 -18.30
CA ALA A 55 39.41 -40.12 -16.91
C ALA A 55 38.48 -38.93 -16.62
N SER A 56 38.72 -37.77 -17.25
CA SER A 56 37.85 -36.58 -17.15
C SER A 56 36.45 -36.82 -17.69
N ASP A 57 36.34 -37.54 -18.81
CA ASP A 57 35.07 -37.81 -19.48
C ASP A 57 34.23 -38.80 -18.65
N LYS A 58 34.90 -39.78 -18.04
CA LYS A 58 34.28 -40.73 -17.10
C LYS A 58 33.80 -40.04 -15.83
N TYR A 59 34.55 -39.07 -15.31
CA TYR A 59 34.13 -38.25 -14.18
C TYR A 59 32.92 -37.38 -14.55
N ALA A 60 32.93 -36.71 -15.69
CA ALA A 60 31.79 -35.92 -16.16
C ALA A 60 30.54 -36.80 -16.37
N PHE A 61 30.71 -38.00 -16.91
CA PHE A 61 29.64 -39.00 -17.04
C PHE A 61 29.07 -39.36 -15.67
N PHE A 62 29.93 -39.67 -14.69
CA PHE A 62 29.53 -39.96 -13.31
C PHE A 62 28.77 -38.79 -12.68
N SER A 63 29.28 -37.56 -12.78
CA SER A 63 28.64 -36.37 -12.21
C SER A 63 27.29 -36.05 -12.84
N LYS A 64 27.10 -36.32 -14.14
CA LYS A 64 25.79 -36.23 -14.79
C LYS A 64 24.86 -37.36 -14.39
N ALA A 65 25.36 -38.59 -14.35
CA ALA A 65 24.59 -39.78 -14.01
C ALA A 65 24.07 -39.79 -12.57
N THR A 66 24.86 -39.24 -11.64
CA THR A 66 24.53 -39.10 -10.21
C THR A 66 23.88 -37.75 -9.88
N GLU A 67 23.56 -36.94 -10.90
CA GLU A 67 22.92 -35.62 -10.78
C GLU A 67 23.71 -34.55 -10.00
N LEU A 68 24.96 -34.82 -9.62
CA LEU A 68 25.80 -33.85 -8.90
C LEU A 68 25.97 -32.55 -9.68
N ASP A 69 26.15 -32.63 -11.00
CA ASP A 69 26.31 -31.47 -11.88
C ASP A 69 25.05 -30.58 -11.90
N ARG A 70 23.86 -31.19 -11.84
CA ARG A 70 22.59 -30.47 -11.74
C ARG A 70 22.42 -29.80 -10.38
N LEU A 71 22.80 -30.51 -9.32
CA LEU A 71 22.73 -30.01 -7.95
C LEU A 71 23.67 -28.81 -7.75
N ASP A 72 24.89 -28.88 -8.28
CA ASP A 72 25.88 -27.79 -8.25
C ASP A 72 25.36 -26.54 -8.96
N ARG A 73 24.83 -26.69 -10.19
CA ARG A 73 24.20 -25.57 -10.92
C ARG A 73 23.03 -24.96 -10.15
N ARG A 74 22.18 -25.79 -9.54
CA ARG A 74 21.04 -25.34 -8.75
C ARG A 74 21.49 -24.60 -7.49
N TYR A 75 22.52 -25.10 -6.81
CA TYR A 75 23.09 -24.46 -5.63
C TYR A 75 23.68 -23.09 -5.97
N ALA A 76 24.46 -22.99 -7.04
CA ALA A 76 24.99 -21.72 -7.53
C ALA A 76 23.85 -20.71 -7.81
N GLY A 77 22.81 -21.15 -8.53
CA GLY A 77 21.65 -20.31 -8.80
C GLY A 77 20.86 -19.90 -7.56
N ILE A 78 20.79 -20.74 -6.52
CA ILE A 78 20.18 -20.38 -5.24
C ILE A 78 21.03 -19.32 -4.52
N LYS A 79 22.35 -19.48 -4.52
CA LYS A 79 23.28 -18.52 -3.91
C LYS A 79 23.17 -17.14 -4.56
N ASP A 80 23.10 -17.07 -5.88
CA ASP A 80 22.95 -15.81 -6.62
C ASP A 80 21.62 -15.14 -6.30
N LYS A 81 20.52 -15.90 -6.31
CA LYS A 81 19.19 -15.39 -5.91
C LYS A 81 19.14 -14.91 -4.47
N LEU A 82 19.85 -15.58 -3.56
CA LEU A 82 19.92 -15.16 -2.16
C LEU A 82 20.62 -13.80 -2.05
N SER A 83 21.74 -13.62 -2.73
CA SER A 83 22.46 -12.34 -2.77
C SER A 83 21.60 -11.23 -3.37
N GLU A 84 20.89 -11.47 -4.47
CA GLU A 84 19.97 -10.50 -5.07
C GLU A 84 18.81 -10.14 -4.12
N THR A 85 18.29 -11.13 -3.40
CA THR A 85 17.21 -10.94 -2.42
C THR A 85 17.68 -10.10 -1.23
N GLU A 86 18.90 -10.32 -0.74
CA GLU A 86 19.48 -9.53 0.36
C GLU A 86 19.65 -8.06 -0.03
N VAL A 87 20.18 -7.79 -1.23
CA VAL A 87 20.29 -6.41 -1.75
C VAL A 87 18.92 -5.76 -1.89
N THR A 88 17.93 -6.51 -2.38
CA THR A 88 16.55 -6.00 -2.52
C THR A 88 15.93 -5.70 -1.17
N LYS A 89 16.13 -6.57 -0.18
CA LYS A 89 15.67 -6.38 1.20
C LYS A 89 16.24 -5.10 1.80
N GLU A 90 17.53 -4.86 1.66
CA GLU A 90 18.19 -3.66 2.19
C GLU A 90 17.64 -2.36 1.57
N LYS A 91 17.41 -2.37 0.24
CA LYS A 91 16.80 -1.24 -0.47
C LYS A 91 15.39 -0.95 0.02
N VAL A 92 14.55 -1.99 0.16
CA VAL A 92 13.18 -1.85 0.65
C VAL A 92 13.17 -1.34 2.08
N GLN A 93 14.02 -1.89 2.95
CA GLN A 93 14.14 -1.46 4.35
C GLN A 93 14.51 0.03 4.45
N SER A 94 15.46 0.48 3.62
CA SER A 94 15.85 1.89 3.55
C SER A 94 14.71 2.79 3.08
N SER A 95 13.97 2.37 2.05
CA SER A 95 12.81 3.12 1.53
C SER A 95 11.71 3.24 2.58
N VAL A 96 11.39 2.14 3.27
CA VAL A 96 10.34 2.11 4.31
C VAL A 96 10.70 3.03 5.48
N GLN A 97 11.98 3.10 5.86
CA GLN A 97 12.43 3.99 6.92
C GLN A 97 12.14 5.46 6.58
N VAL A 98 12.40 5.89 5.34
CA VAL A 98 12.09 7.25 4.88
C VAL A 98 10.59 7.54 4.95
N ASP A 99 9.75 6.55 4.63
CA ASP A 99 8.29 6.73 4.69
C ASP A 99 7.78 6.82 6.14
N TYR A 100 8.37 6.10 7.09
CA TYR A 100 8.08 6.27 8.52
C TYR A 100 8.38 7.69 9.01
N GLU A 101 9.50 8.27 8.57
CA GLU A 101 9.87 9.65 8.91
C GLU A 101 8.86 10.65 8.34
N LYS A 102 8.44 10.48 7.07
CA LYS A 102 7.39 11.32 6.47
C LYS A 102 6.07 11.23 7.22
N VAL A 103 5.64 10.02 7.59
CA VAL A 103 4.41 9.81 8.37
C VAL A 103 4.50 10.50 9.72
N ALA A 104 5.65 10.46 10.40
CA ALA A 104 5.85 11.14 11.67
C ALA A 104 5.74 12.68 11.53
N VAL A 105 6.27 13.25 10.45
CA VAL A 105 6.14 14.68 10.15
C VAL A 105 4.68 15.05 9.87
N LEU A 106 4.01 14.31 9.00
CA LEU A 106 2.61 14.54 8.63
C LEU A 106 1.67 14.43 9.83
N LYS A 107 1.90 13.49 10.75
CA LYS A 107 1.13 13.39 12.00
C LYS A 107 1.23 14.67 12.83
N LYS A 108 2.44 15.21 13.01
CA LYS A 108 2.64 16.48 13.73
C LYS A 108 1.94 17.65 13.05
N GLU A 109 1.85 17.63 11.73
CA GLU A 109 1.16 18.66 10.96
C GLU A 109 -0.36 18.57 11.11
N VAL A 110 -0.91 17.35 11.06
CA VAL A 110 -2.33 17.09 11.37
C VAL A 110 -2.69 17.54 12.79
N ASP A 111 -1.85 17.27 13.78
CA ASP A 111 -2.08 17.72 15.16
C ASP A 111 -2.16 19.25 15.27
N LYS A 112 -1.37 19.98 14.48
CA LYS A 112 -1.44 21.45 14.40
C LYS A 112 -2.74 21.92 13.77
N PHE A 113 -3.22 21.24 12.71
CA PHE A 113 -4.51 21.56 12.10
C PHE A 113 -5.67 21.35 13.08
N HIS A 114 -5.69 20.24 13.82
CA HIS A 114 -6.70 20.04 14.88
C HIS A 114 -6.61 21.08 15.99
N ALA A 115 -5.41 21.59 16.30
CA ALA A 115 -5.28 22.70 17.24
C ALA A 115 -5.89 24.00 16.70
N LEU A 116 -5.70 24.31 15.41
CA LEU A 116 -6.32 25.45 14.74
C LEU A 116 -7.84 25.34 14.70
N GLU A 117 -8.37 24.16 14.40
CA GLU A 117 -9.82 23.88 14.39
C GLU A 117 -10.46 24.23 15.75
N ARG A 118 -9.84 23.81 16.86
CA ARG A 118 -10.30 24.18 18.22
C ARG A 118 -10.30 25.69 18.47
N TRP A 119 -9.35 26.43 17.90
CA TRP A 119 -9.31 27.89 18.02
C TRP A 119 -10.41 28.56 17.20
N GLU A 120 -10.74 28.01 16.02
CA GLU A 120 -11.84 28.51 15.20
C GLU A 120 -13.18 28.26 15.87
N ASP A 121 -13.41 27.07 16.45
CA ASP A 121 -14.60 26.77 17.25
C ASP A 121 -14.76 27.77 18.41
N LYS A 122 -13.67 27.99 19.17
CA LYS A 122 -13.67 28.93 20.29
C LYS A 122 -13.94 30.37 19.85
N LYS A 123 -13.42 30.78 18.70
CA LYS A 123 -13.69 32.10 18.12
C LYS A 123 -15.16 32.23 17.76
N GLN A 124 -15.77 31.20 17.17
CA GLN A 124 -17.18 31.21 16.82
C GLN A 124 -18.07 31.28 18.06
N ASP A 125 -17.75 30.53 19.12
CA ASP A 125 -18.45 30.62 20.41
C ASP A 125 -18.38 32.02 21.01
N LEU A 126 -17.20 32.65 21.00
CA LEU A 126 -17.02 34.01 21.49
C LEU A 126 -17.78 35.04 20.66
N GLN A 127 -17.89 34.86 19.34
CA GLN A 127 -18.71 35.72 18.48
C GLN A 127 -20.20 35.63 18.83
N VAL A 128 -20.70 34.41 19.11
CA VAL A 128 -22.08 34.21 19.57
C VAL A 128 -22.29 34.87 20.92
N GLN A 129 -21.36 34.69 21.88
CA GLN A 129 -21.44 35.34 23.19
C GLN A 129 -21.42 36.88 23.08
N LEU A 130 -20.58 37.42 22.19
CA LEU A 130 -20.54 38.85 21.92
C LEU A 130 -21.87 39.36 21.37
N ALA A 131 -22.48 38.65 20.41
CA ALA A 131 -23.79 39.01 19.87
C ALA A 131 -24.88 39.02 20.97
N TRP A 132 -24.89 38.03 21.86
CA TRP A 132 -25.80 37.99 23.01
C TRP A 132 -25.55 39.12 24.00
N ALA A 133 -24.29 39.44 24.31
CA ALA A 133 -23.95 40.55 25.20
C ALA A 133 -24.41 41.90 24.63
N ILE A 134 -24.26 42.10 23.32
CA ILE A 134 -24.76 43.28 22.62
C ILE A 134 -26.29 43.32 22.72
N TYR A 135 -26.98 42.22 22.41
CA TYR A 135 -28.44 42.13 22.52
C TYR A 135 -28.92 42.47 23.94
N HIS A 136 -28.34 41.87 24.97
CA HIS A 136 -28.72 42.13 26.37
C HIS A 136 -28.53 43.59 26.76
N ASN A 137 -27.44 44.24 26.36
CA ASN A 137 -27.22 45.66 26.63
C ASN A 137 -28.28 46.54 25.95
N PHE A 138 -28.66 46.21 24.71
CA PHE A 138 -29.73 46.92 24.00
C PHE A 138 -31.10 46.67 24.63
N ASP A 139 -31.41 45.43 25.02
CA ASP A 139 -32.66 45.07 25.67
C ASP A 139 -32.81 45.76 27.03
N GLU A 140 -31.77 45.76 27.89
CA GLU A 140 -31.75 46.50 29.16
C GLU A 140 -32.08 47.99 28.95
N LYS A 141 -31.41 48.64 27.99
CA LYS A 141 -31.69 50.05 27.65
C LYS A 141 -33.11 50.26 27.13
N TYR A 142 -33.63 49.31 26.37
CA TYR A 142 -34.99 49.35 25.85
C TYR A 142 -36.04 49.21 26.96
N GLN A 143 -35.84 48.26 27.90
CA GLN A 143 -36.68 48.09 29.08
C GLN A 143 -36.66 49.32 29.98
N GLU A 144 -35.48 49.91 30.23
CA GLU A 144 -35.40 51.18 30.99
C GLU A 144 -36.19 52.31 30.32
N ALA A 145 -36.18 52.38 28.99
CA ALA A 145 -36.93 53.39 28.24
C ALA A 145 -38.45 53.15 28.32
N LEU A 146 -38.89 51.89 28.24
CA LEU A 146 -40.28 51.50 28.44
C LEU A 146 -40.77 51.86 29.85
N GLU A 147 -40.01 51.50 30.89
CA GLU A 147 -40.36 51.86 32.27
C GLU A 147 -40.50 53.37 32.47
N LYS A 148 -39.58 54.15 31.88
CA LYS A 148 -39.64 55.63 31.92
C LYS A 148 -40.91 56.13 31.23
N LYS A 149 -41.27 55.57 30.07
CA LYS A 149 -42.48 55.91 29.33
C LYS A 149 -43.74 55.57 30.13
N ASP A 150 -43.81 54.40 30.75
CA ASP A 150 -44.96 53.97 31.54
C ASP A 150 -45.13 54.83 32.80
N LYS A 151 -44.03 55.18 33.48
CA LYS A 151 -44.06 56.14 34.61
C LYS A 151 -44.60 57.51 34.17
N VAL A 152 -44.26 57.98 32.97
CA VAL A 152 -44.77 59.25 32.42
C VAL A 152 -46.26 59.12 32.05
N LEU A 153 -46.66 58.01 31.43
CA LEU A 153 -48.05 57.73 31.06
C LEU A 153 -48.94 57.72 32.32
N HIS A 154 -48.53 56.96 33.35
CA HIS A 154 -49.26 56.86 34.60
C HIS A 154 -49.41 58.22 35.31
N LYS A 155 -48.36 59.06 35.29
CA LYS A 155 -48.45 60.44 35.80
C LYS A 155 -49.44 61.30 35.01
N LYS A 156 -49.50 61.15 33.68
CA LYS A 156 -50.46 61.87 32.84
C LYS A 156 -51.90 61.39 33.07
N GLU A 157 -52.11 60.09 33.20
CA GLU A 157 -53.42 59.50 33.50
C GLU A 157 -53.95 59.97 34.86
N LYS A 158 -53.08 60.00 35.89
CA LYS A 158 -53.46 60.52 37.20
C LYS A 158 -53.87 62.00 37.15
N ARG A 159 -53.10 62.84 36.43
CA ARG A 159 -53.46 64.25 36.22
C ARG A 159 -54.77 64.43 35.44
N LEU A 160 -55.01 63.57 34.45
CA LEU A 160 -56.27 63.58 33.69
C LEU A 160 -57.46 63.19 34.57
N ALA A 161 -57.29 62.21 35.46
CA ALA A 161 -58.31 61.83 36.42
C ALA A 161 -58.59 62.94 37.44
N GLU A 162 -57.54 63.63 37.94
CA GLU A 162 -57.68 64.79 38.82
C GLU A 162 -58.43 65.94 38.12
N LEU A 163 -58.09 66.28 36.87
CA LEU A 163 -58.80 67.31 36.09
C LEU A 163 -60.27 66.96 35.84
N LYS A 164 -60.57 65.70 35.52
CA LYS A 164 -61.96 65.22 35.35
C LYS A 164 -62.78 65.18 36.63
N SER A 165 -62.14 65.26 37.81
CA SER A 165 -62.83 65.31 39.10
C SER A 165 -63.16 66.74 39.55
N ILE A 166 -62.70 67.74 38.80
CA ILE A 166 -62.91 69.17 39.06
C ILE A 166 -64.01 69.77 38.14
N GLU A 167 -64.41 69.05 37.09
CA GLU A 167 -65.64 69.30 36.30
C GLU A 167 -66.84 68.57 36.90
#